data_AF-A0A1F9KSI6-F1
#
_entry.id   AF-A0A1F9KSI6-F1
#
_cell.length_a   1.000
_cell.length_b   1.000
_cell.length_c   1.000
_cell.angle_alpha   90.00
_cell.angle_beta   90.00
_cell.angle_gamma   90.00
#
_symmetry.space_group_name_H-M   'P 1'
#
loop_
_entity.id
_entity.type
_entity.pdbx_description
1 polymer ?
#
loop_
_entity_poly.entity_id
_entity_poly.type
_entity_poly.pdbx_seq_one_letter_code
_entity_poly.pdbx_strand_id
1 'polypeptide(L)'
;MNGGSPERKTFSVPWPGHEAAARPNIGNYLITAGLILLVFWSYSGSEVRLSELFSREAGGQILAYVKKLFPPDLSAFTLQEAVRGTIETFAISFLGTIMAAAIAFSIVFFASRNLMYSGLLYEMEPGEGWKRALRFFPYLFAKALLNMLRTIPEMVWALIFVFIVGLGPFPGMLALGVHTGGVLGKLFGEVLEDVDMQPIESLQSTGANRLQILFYGILPQVLPQFISYTLYRWEV
;
A
#
# COMPACT_ATOMS: atom_id res chain seq x y z
N MET A 1 -14.18 29.63 -58.62
CA MET A 1 -14.86 29.48 -57.31
C MET A 1 -14.22 28.29 -56.60
N ASN A 2 -13.51 28.60 -55.51
CA ASN A 2 -12.85 27.66 -54.61
C ASN A 2 -13.87 26.79 -53.88
N GLY A 3 -13.56 25.51 -53.68
CA GLY A 3 -14.38 24.61 -52.87
C GLY A 3 -13.74 23.23 -52.63
N GLY A 4 -12.41 23.14 -52.56
CA GLY A 4 -11.74 21.91 -52.13
C GLY A 4 -11.77 21.83 -50.60
N SER A 5 -12.72 21.09 -50.05
CA SER A 5 -12.79 20.78 -48.62
C SER A 5 -11.50 20.06 -48.16
N PRO A 6 -10.90 20.45 -47.03
CA PRO A 6 -9.69 19.80 -46.54
C PRO A 6 -10.01 18.35 -46.12
N GLU A 7 -9.31 17.39 -46.73
CA GLU A 7 -9.34 15.99 -46.31
C GLU A 7 -8.95 15.89 -44.83
N ARG A 8 -9.94 15.59 -43.98
CA ARG A 8 -9.70 15.24 -42.58
C ARG A 8 -8.98 13.89 -42.57
N LYS A 9 -7.66 13.91 -42.37
CA LYS A 9 -6.90 12.72 -41.98
C LYS A 9 -7.45 12.23 -40.63
N THR A 10 -8.34 11.25 -40.67
CA THR A 10 -8.79 10.55 -39.46
C THR A 10 -7.61 9.77 -38.93
N PHE A 11 -7.02 10.25 -37.84
CA PHE A 11 -6.03 9.50 -37.08
C PHE A 11 -6.72 8.26 -36.49
N SER A 12 -6.62 7.13 -37.18
CA SER A 12 -7.08 5.85 -36.65
C SER A 12 -6.11 5.45 -35.55
N VAL A 13 -6.49 5.69 -34.31
CA VAL A 13 -5.83 5.06 -33.17
C VAL A 13 -5.89 3.55 -33.41
N PRO A 14 -4.77 2.81 -33.38
CA PRO A 14 -4.82 1.37 -33.40
C PRO A 14 -5.48 0.96 -32.09
N TRP A 15 -6.79 0.76 -32.12
CA TRP A 15 -7.48 0.02 -31.10
C TRP A 15 -6.75 -1.32 -30.99
N PRO A 16 -6.34 -1.77 -29.79
CA PRO A 16 -5.90 -3.14 -29.64
C PRO A 16 -7.06 -3.97 -30.19
N GLY A 17 -6.81 -4.65 -31.31
CA GLY A 17 -7.78 -5.58 -31.85
C GLY A 17 -8.19 -6.48 -30.70
N HIS A 18 -9.45 -6.91 -30.67
CA HIS A 18 -9.80 -8.07 -29.87
C HIS A 18 -8.85 -9.19 -30.30
N GLU A 19 -7.73 -9.35 -29.60
CA GLU A 19 -6.87 -10.51 -29.72
C GLU A 19 -7.84 -11.67 -29.52
N ALA A 20 -8.06 -12.42 -30.59
CA ALA A 20 -9.01 -13.52 -30.58
C ALA A 20 -8.73 -14.33 -29.33
N ALA A 21 -9.70 -14.36 -28.40
CA ALA A 21 -9.53 -14.96 -27.09
C ALA A 21 -8.75 -16.27 -27.27
N ALA A 22 -7.57 -16.35 -26.64
CA ALA A 22 -6.62 -17.43 -26.86
C ALA A 22 -7.40 -18.75 -26.84
N ARG A 23 -7.34 -19.50 -27.96
CA ARG A 23 -8.13 -20.73 -28.11
C ARG A 23 -7.86 -21.61 -26.89
N PRO A 24 -8.90 -22.04 -26.15
CA PRO A 24 -8.68 -22.74 -24.89
C PRO A 24 -7.88 -24.01 -25.16
N ASN A 25 -6.64 -24.00 -24.67
CA ASN A 25 -5.73 -25.14 -24.76
C ASN A 25 -6.18 -26.21 -23.75
N ILE A 26 -5.88 -27.49 -24.01
CA ILE A 26 -6.17 -28.61 -23.10
C ILE A 26 -5.63 -28.33 -21.68
N GLY A 27 -4.51 -27.60 -21.59
CA GLY A 27 -3.92 -27.16 -20.33
C GLY A 27 -4.83 -26.25 -19.49
N ASN A 28 -5.62 -25.37 -20.11
CA ASN A 28 -6.55 -24.50 -19.39
C ASN A 28 -7.68 -25.32 -18.76
N TYR A 29 -8.21 -26.31 -19.50
CA TYR A 29 -9.23 -27.22 -18.97
C TYR A 29 -8.70 -28.07 -17.81
N LEU A 30 -7.45 -28.54 -17.89
CA LEU A 30 -6.82 -29.29 -16.80
C LEU A 30 -6.61 -28.43 -15.55
N ILE A 31 -6.16 -27.18 -15.72
CA ILE A 31 -6.01 -26.22 -14.61
C ILE A 31 -7.37 -25.92 -13.98
N THR A 32 -8.40 -25.64 -14.79
CA THR A 32 -9.76 -25.39 -14.28
C THR A 32 -10.32 -26.61 -13.57
N ALA A 33 -10.15 -27.82 -14.11
CA ALA A 33 -10.58 -29.05 -13.45
C ALA A 33 -9.84 -29.28 -12.12
N GLY A 34 -8.53 -29.03 -12.08
CA GLY A 34 -7.73 -29.09 -10.85
C GLY A 34 -8.19 -28.08 -9.80
N LEU A 35 -8.50 -26.84 -10.19
CA LEU A 35 -9.05 -25.82 -9.30
C LEU A 35 -10.43 -26.23 -8.76
N ILE A 36 -11.31 -26.75 -9.61
CA ILE A 36 -12.64 -27.26 -9.19
C ILE A 36 -12.47 -28.41 -8.18
N LEU A 37 -11.56 -29.35 -8.44
CA LEU A 37 -11.27 -30.45 -7.52
C LEU A 37 -10.71 -29.95 -6.19
N LEU A 38 -9.82 -28.95 -6.20
CA LEU A 38 -9.29 -28.33 -4.98
C LEU A 38 -10.39 -27.62 -4.18
N VAL A 39 -11.30 -26.92 -4.85
CA VAL A 39 -12.46 -26.30 -4.20
C VAL A 39 -13.36 -27.36 -3.59
N PHE A 40 -13.63 -28.45 -4.31
CA PHE A 40 -14.46 -29.54 -3.80
C PHE A 40 -13.79 -30.27 -2.63
N TRP A 41 -12.48 -30.51 -2.72
CA TRP A 41 -11.68 -31.10 -1.65
C TRP A 41 -11.68 -30.19 -0.40
N SER A 42 -11.44 -28.89 -0.58
CA SER A 42 -11.51 -27.89 0.49
C SER A 42 -12.90 -27.85 1.13
N TYR A 43 -13.97 -27.87 0.31
CA TYR A 43 -15.34 -27.92 0.80
C TYR A 43 -15.62 -29.18 1.60
N SER A 44 -15.18 -30.35 1.11
CA SER A 44 -15.36 -31.63 1.80
C SER A 44 -14.58 -31.75 3.10
N GLY A 45 -13.42 -31.09 3.20
CA GLY A 45 -12.61 -31.02 4.42
C GLY A 45 -13.07 -29.92 5.38
N SER A 46 -13.86 -28.96 4.89
CA SER A 46 -14.48 -27.94 5.72
C SER A 46 -15.72 -28.52 6.40
N GLU A 47 -15.90 -28.31 7.70
CA GLU A 47 -17.13 -28.66 8.42
C GLU A 47 -18.30 -27.73 8.05
N VAL A 48 -18.20 -26.98 6.94
CA VAL A 48 -19.16 -25.96 6.52
C VAL A 48 -20.36 -26.61 5.84
N ARG A 49 -21.40 -26.85 6.64
CA ARG A 49 -22.69 -27.36 6.17
C ARG A 49 -23.58 -26.20 5.74
N LEU A 50 -23.61 -25.88 4.44
CA LEU A 50 -24.48 -24.82 3.89
C LEU A 50 -25.97 -25.04 4.22
N SER A 51 -26.39 -26.30 4.40
CA SER A 51 -27.76 -26.62 4.82
C SER A 51 -28.11 -26.07 6.20
N GLU A 52 -27.14 -25.88 7.08
CA GLU A 52 -27.35 -25.33 8.43
C GLU A 52 -27.67 -23.84 8.38
N LEU A 53 -27.20 -23.11 7.36
CA LEU A 53 -27.56 -21.69 7.17
C LEU A 53 -29.05 -21.49 6.87
N PHE A 54 -29.66 -22.46 6.19
CA PHE A 54 -31.10 -22.45 5.86
C PHE A 54 -31.95 -23.21 6.89
N SER A 55 -31.33 -23.66 7.99
CA SER A 55 -32.04 -24.30 9.08
C SER A 55 -32.96 -23.31 9.80
N ARG A 56 -34.05 -23.83 10.38
CA ARG A 56 -34.95 -23.00 11.20
C ARG A 56 -34.24 -22.49 12.46
N GLU A 57 -33.27 -23.24 12.99
CA GLU A 57 -32.46 -22.80 14.13
C GLU A 57 -31.59 -21.58 13.78
N ALA A 58 -30.87 -21.61 12.66
CA ALA A 58 -30.03 -20.49 12.22
C ALA A 58 -30.88 -19.23 11.95
N GLY A 59 -32.01 -19.37 11.26
CA GLY A 59 -32.95 -18.27 11.04
C GLY A 59 -33.49 -17.67 12.35
N GLY A 60 -33.77 -18.52 13.35
CA GLY A 60 -34.20 -18.10 14.68
C GLY A 60 -33.11 -17.32 15.43
N GLN A 61 -31.85 -17.76 15.38
CA GLN A 61 -30.72 -17.07 15.99
C GLN A 61 -30.47 -15.71 15.33
N ILE A 62 -30.44 -15.66 13.99
CA ILE A 62 -30.29 -14.41 13.24
C ILE A 62 -31.38 -13.41 13.65
N LEU A 63 -32.65 -13.85 13.67
CA LEU A 63 -33.75 -13.00 14.07
C LEU A 63 -33.63 -12.52 15.53
N ALA A 64 -33.14 -13.38 16.43
CA ALA A 64 -32.90 -13.01 17.83
C ALA A 64 -31.82 -11.94 17.98
N TYR A 65 -30.72 -12.03 17.22
CA TYR A 65 -29.68 -11.00 17.18
C TYR A 65 -30.21 -9.69 16.57
N VAL A 66 -30.92 -9.75 15.44
CA VAL A 66 -31.50 -8.57 14.79
C VAL A 66 -32.48 -7.84 15.73
N LYS A 67 -33.32 -8.59 16.46
CA LYS A 67 -34.22 -8.02 17.47
C LYS A 67 -33.49 -7.36 18.64
N LYS A 68 -32.25 -7.76 18.96
CA LYS A 68 -31.44 -7.07 19.98
C LYS A 68 -30.84 -5.76 19.49
N LEU A 69 -30.74 -5.57 18.17
CA LEU A 69 -30.24 -4.32 17.58
C LEU A 69 -31.33 -3.24 17.47
N PHE A 70 -32.62 -3.63 17.48
CA PHE A 70 -33.74 -2.71 17.27
C PHE A 70 -34.84 -2.83 18.33
N PRO A 71 -35.26 -1.71 18.97
CA PRO A 71 -34.78 -0.34 18.75
C PRO A 71 -33.40 -0.11 19.41
N PRO A 72 -32.50 0.66 18.77
CA PRO A 72 -31.20 0.98 19.36
C PRO A 72 -31.39 1.79 20.64
N ASP A 73 -30.54 1.56 21.64
CA ASP A 73 -30.52 2.38 22.85
C ASP A 73 -29.95 3.77 22.53
N LEU A 74 -30.84 4.77 22.49
CA LEU A 74 -30.50 6.18 22.26
C LEU A 74 -30.33 6.95 23.58
N SER A 75 -30.11 6.25 24.70
CA SER A 75 -29.75 6.89 25.96
C SER A 75 -28.50 7.77 25.80
N ALA A 76 -28.47 8.90 26.52
CA ALA A 76 -27.36 9.84 26.44
C ALA A 76 -26.00 9.17 26.78
N PHE A 77 -26.01 8.20 27.70
CA PHE A 77 -24.84 7.41 28.07
C PHE A 77 -24.29 6.58 26.91
N THR A 78 -25.16 5.80 26.24
CA THR A 78 -24.76 4.96 25.10
C THR A 78 -24.29 5.80 23.92
N LEU A 79 -24.96 6.93 23.66
CA LEU A 79 -24.53 7.86 22.61
C LEU A 79 -23.14 8.46 22.89
N GLN A 80 -22.88 8.83 24.15
CA GLN A 80 -21.59 9.38 24.57
C GLN A 80 -20.47 8.35 24.42
N GLU A 81 -20.71 7.09 24.81
CA GLU A 81 -19.73 6.02 24.67
C GLU A 81 -19.48 5.66 23.20
N ALA A 82 -20.52 5.66 22.36
CA ALA A 82 -20.39 5.46 20.92
C ALA A 82 -19.56 6.56 20.25
N VAL A 83 -19.81 7.83 20.59
CA VAL A 83 -19.02 8.97 20.08
C VAL A 83 -17.58 8.86 20.56
N ARG A 84 -17.35 8.52 21.83
CA ARG A 84 -16.00 8.32 22.38
C ARG A 84 -15.25 7.23 21.63
N GLY A 85 -15.85 6.06 21.43
CA GLY A 85 -15.24 4.96 20.67
C GLY A 85 -14.97 5.31 19.20
N THR A 86 -15.85 6.11 18.58
CA THR A 86 -15.66 6.61 17.22
C THR A 86 -14.45 7.53 17.13
N ILE A 87 -14.34 8.50 18.06
CA ILE A 87 -13.19 9.41 18.14
C ILE A 87 -11.91 8.63 18.42
N GLU A 88 -11.95 7.63 19.30
CA GLU A 88 -10.81 6.78 19.61
C GLU A 88 -10.34 5.99 18.38
N THR A 89 -11.26 5.40 17.62
CA THR A 89 -10.95 4.69 16.36
C THR A 89 -10.33 5.63 15.32
N PHE A 90 -10.89 6.84 15.18
CA PHE A 90 -10.34 7.87 14.31
C PHE A 90 -8.93 8.31 14.76
N ALA A 91 -8.73 8.53 16.07
CA ALA A 91 -7.44 8.93 16.61
C ALA A 91 -6.38 7.85 16.42
N ILE A 92 -6.71 6.57 16.65
CA ILE A 92 -5.82 5.43 16.45
C ILE A 92 -5.37 5.36 14.99
N SER A 93 -6.32 5.38 14.04
CA SER A 93 -5.99 5.29 12.61
C SER A 93 -5.19 6.51 12.13
N PHE A 94 -5.60 7.72 12.51
CA PHE A 94 -4.93 8.95 12.09
C PHE A 94 -3.50 9.08 12.65
N LEU A 95 -3.31 8.86 13.96
CA LEU A 95 -1.99 8.89 14.57
C LEU A 95 -1.10 7.73 14.10
N GLY A 96 -1.70 6.55 13.88
CA GLY A 96 -1.02 5.39 13.32
C GLY A 96 -0.48 5.69 11.91
N THR A 97 -1.26 6.34 11.05
CA THR A 97 -0.83 6.78 9.72
C THR A 97 0.27 7.84 9.80
N ILE A 98 0.16 8.83 10.68
CA ILE A 98 1.22 9.84 10.87
C ILE A 98 2.54 9.15 11.27
N MET A 99 2.47 8.22 12.21
CA MET A 99 3.63 7.44 12.62
C MET A 99 4.18 6.59 11.48
N ALA A 100 3.32 5.94 10.71
CA ALA A 100 3.72 5.16 9.54
C ALA A 100 4.45 6.03 8.50
N ALA A 101 3.91 7.21 8.19
CA ALA A 101 4.55 8.16 7.29
C ALA A 101 5.92 8.58 7.84
N ALA A 102 6.02 8.91 9.14
CA ALA A 102 7.29 9.27 9.77
C ALA A 102 8.33 8.14 9.67
N ILE A 103 7.95 6.89 9.94
CA ILE A 103 8.81 5.71 9.78
C ILE A 103 9.24 5.55 8.32
N ALA A 104 8.28 5.62 7.39
CA ALA A 104 8.53 5.48 5.96
C ALA A 104 9.50 6.55 5.46
N PHE A 105 9.26 7.84 5.73
CA PHE A 105 10.14 8.94 5.36
C PHE A 105 11.55 8.80 5.95
N SER A 106 11.66 8.31 7.18
CA SER A 106 12.95 8.12 7.84
C SER A 106 13.79 7.02 7.18
N ILE A 107 13.15 5.94 6.73
CA ILE A 107 13.83 4.76 6.16
C ILE A 107 14.01 4.87 4.64
N VAL A 108 13.06 5.50 3.94
CA VAL A 108 13.01 5.50 2.46
C VAL A 108 14.24 6.14 1.83
N PHE A 109 14.80 7.16 2.47
CA PHE A 109 16.03 7.80 2.00
C PHE A 109 17.18 6.78 1.86
N PHE A 110 17.26 5.82 2.78
CA PHE A 110 18.24 4.74 2.75
C PHE A 110 17.81 3.58 1.84
N ALA A 111 16.50 3.35 1.71
CA ALA A 111 15.96 2.25 0.91
C ALA A 111 15.82 2.54 -0.59
N SER A 112 16.01 3.79 -1.04
CA SER A 112 15.94 4.17 -2.45
C SER A 112 17.29 4.01 -3.15
N ARG A 113 17.31 3.21 -4.22
CA ARG A 113 18.52 3.03 -5.04
C ARG A 113 19.00 4.35 -5.64
N ASN A 114 18.08 5.18 -6.12
CA ASN A 114 18.35 6.48 -6.76
C ASN A 114 19.00 7.52 -5.82
N LEU A 115 18.75 7.42 -4.52
CA LEU A 115 19.34 8.32 -3.52
C LEU A 115 20.65 7.77 -2.93
N MET A 116 20.75 6.46 -2.69
CA MET A 116 21.91 5.84 -2.02
C MET A 116 22.95 5.25 -2.97
N TYR A 117 22.54 4.59 -4.05
CA TYR A 117 23.39 3.68 -4.84
C TYR A 117 23.62 4.15 -6.29
N SER A 118 22.58 4.43 -7.07
CA SER A 118 22.64 5.07 -8.41
C SER A 118 22.48 6.58 -8.25
N GLY A 119 23.60 7.25 -8.02
CA GLY A 119 23.62 8.56 -7.39
C GLY A 119 23.13 9.74 -8.23
N LEU A 120 21.85 10.05 -8.17
CA LEU A 120 21.29 11.36 -8.57
C LEU A 120 21.93 12.56 -7.85
N LEU A 121 22.32 12.36 -6.59
CA LEU A 121 23.01 13.38 -5.77
C LEU A 121 24.54 13.20 -5.77
N TYR A 122 25.04 12.06 -6.24
CA TYR A 122 26.43 11.62 -6.04
C TYR A 122 27.19 11.34 -7.34
N GLU A 123 26.56 11.45 -8.50
CA GLU A 123 27.22 11.42 -9.82
C GLU A 123 28.24 12.54 -9.98
N MET A 124 28.14 13.61 -9.20
CA MET A 124 29.14 14.68 -9.12
C MET A 124 30.39 14.30 -8.28
N GLU A 125 30.40 13.17 -7.55
CA GLU A 125 31.59 12.71 -6.81
C GLU A 125 32.47 11.79 -7.67
N PRO A 126 33.81 12.01 -7.71
CA PRO A 126 34.74 11.12 -8.40
C PRO A 126 34.60 9.67 -7.92
N GLY A 127 34.60 8.73 -8.88
CA GLY A 127 34.24 7.33 -8.71
C GLY A 127 35.20 6.49 -7.85
N GLU A 128 35.12 6.65 -6.53
CA GLU A 128 35.73 5.71 -5.59
C GLU A 128 34.77 4.55 -5.30
N GLY A 129 35.05 3.38 -5.88
CA GLY A 129 34.22 2.17 -5.73
C GLY A 129 33.99 1.76 -4.27
N TRP A 130 34.91 2.09 -3.36
CA TRP A 130 34.77 1.83 -1.92
C TRP A 130 33.62 2.62 -1.27
N LYS A 131 33.40 3.87 -1.66
CA LYS A 131 32.28 4.69 -1.16
C LYS A 131 30.94 4.10 -1.59
N ARG A 132 30.86 3.49 -2.78
CA ARG A 132 29.67 2.75 -3.24
C ARG A 132 29.44 1.48 -2.42
N ALA A 133 30.51 0.75 -2.07
CA ALA A 133 30.42 -0.42 -1.20
C ALA A 133 29.94 -0.07 0.22
N LEU A 134 30.44 1.03 0.81
CA LEU A 134 29.98 1.51 2.12
C LEU A 134 28.49 1.88 2.14
N ARG A 135 27.93 2.35 1.02
CA ARG A 135 26.51 2.73 0.88
C ARG A 135 25.58 1.54 0.61
N PHE A 136 26.14 0.40 0.19
CA PHE A 136 25.36 -0.80 -0.08
C PHE A 136 24.78 -1.43 1.19
N PHE A 137 25.54 -1.41 2.30
CA PHE A 137 25.11 -1.96 3.58
C PHE A 137 23.85 -1.26 4.14
N PRO A 138 23.80 0.08 4.31
CA PRO A 138 22.60 0.75 4.79
C PRO A 138 21.40 0.58 3.84
N TYR A 139 21.63 0.51 2.53
CA TYR A 139 20.57 0.23 1.55
C TYR A 139 19.93 -1.15 1.77
N LEU A 140 20.75 -2.19 1.85
CA LEU A 140 20.25 -3.54 2.11
C LEU A 140 19.56 -3.65 3.47
N PHE A 141 20.15 -3.04 4.50
CA PHE A 141 19.57 -3.02 5.84
C PHE A 141 18.20 -2.33 5.84
N ALA A 142 18.06 -1.18 5.18
CA ALA A 142 16.80 -0.47 5.07
C ALA A 142 15.73 -1.30 4.33
N LYS A 143 16.07 -1.94 3.21
CA LYS A 143 15.15 -2.84 2.48
C LYS A 143 14.75 -4.06 3.32
N ALA A 144 15.69 -4.66 4.03
CA ALA A 144 15.44 -5.78 4.93
C ALA A 144 14.52 -5.37 6.08
N LEU A 145 14.77 -4.20 6.69
CA LEU A 145 13.95 -3.63 7.76
C LEU A 145 12.52 -3.40 7.26
N LEU A 146 12.32 -2.70 6.15
CA LEU A 146 10.97 -2.48 5.58
C LEU A 146 10.25 -3.80 5.27
N ASN A 147 10.97 -4.79 4.75
CA ASN A 147 10.42 -6.12 4.51
C ASN A 147 10.02 -6.83 5.81
N MET A 148 10.80 -6.70 6.88
CA MET A 148 10.48 -7.27 8.18
C MET A 148 9.22 -6.62 8.77
N LEU A 149 9.16 -5.29 8.80
CA LEU A 149 8.04 -4.54 9.37
C LEU A 149 6.70 -4.90 8.70
N ARG A 150 6.69 -5.06 7.37
CA ARG A 150 5.48 -5.38 6.61
C ARG A 150 5.07 -6.86 6.60
N THR A 151 6.01 -7.77 6.87
CA THR A 151 5.73 -9.22 6.77
C THR A 151 5.11 -9.77 8.04
N ILE A 152 5.44 -9.18 9.20
CA ILE A 152 4.84 -9.56 10.47
C ILE A 152 3.36 -9.10 10.47
N PRO A 153 2.40 -10.01 10.76
CA PRO A 153 0.99 -9.66 10.84
C PRO A 153 0.73 -8.58 11.89
N GLU A 154 -0.22 -7.68 11.62
CA GLU A 154 -0.56 -6.58 12.54
C GLU A 154 -0.97 -7.06 13.93
N MET A 155 -1.69 -8.19 14.02
CA MET A 155 -2.10 -8.77 15.30
C MET A 155 -0.88 -9.19 16.14
N VAL A 156 0.19 -9.67 15.50
CA VAL A 156 1.43 -10.02 16.20
C VAL A 156 2.11 -8.77 16.74
N TRP A 157 2.17 -7.70 15.94
CA TRP A 157 2.65 -6.40 16.43
C TRP A 157 1.82 -5.88 17.60
N ALA A 158 0.50 -5.98 17.52
CA ALA A 158 -0.40 -5.56 18.60
C ALA A 158 -0.12 -6.32 19.89
N LEU A 159 0.06 -7.64 19.82
CA LEU A 159 0.41 -8.45 20.98
C LEU A 159 1.77 -8.03 21.57
N ILE A 160 2.80 -7.85 20.74
CA ILE A 160 4.12 -7.39 21.19
C ILE A 160 4.01 -6.04 21.91
N PHE A 161 3.30 -5.08 21.32
CA PHE A 161 3.14 -3.77 21.96
C PHE A 161 2.28 -3.83 23.22
N VAL A 162 1.23 -4.65 23.27
CA VAL A 162 0.47 -4.87 24.52
C VAL A 162 1.39 -5.36 25.64
N PHE A 163 2.32 -6.27 25.35
CA PHE A 163 3.30 -6.72 26.34
C PHE A 163 4.26 -5.61 26.80
N ILE A 164 4.59 -4.66 25.92
CA ILE A 164 5.57 -3.59 26.21
C ILE A 164 4.91 -2.40 26.93
N VAL A 165 3.77 -1.93 26.43
CA VAL A 165 3.12 -0.68 26.86
C VAL A 165 1.81 -0.88 27.61
N GLY A 166 1.30 -2.11 27.67
CA GLY A 166 0.04 -2.45 28.34
C GLY A 166 -1.19 -2.42 27.42
N LEU A 167 -2.36 -2.69 28.00
CA LEU A 167 -3.64 -2.72 27.29
C LEU A 167 -4.17 -1.30 27.00
N GLY A 168 -4.80 -1.13 25.83
CA GLY A 168 -5.46 0.12 25.45
C GLY A 168 -5.36 0.41 23.94
N PRO A 169 -5.74 1.61 23.50
CA PRO A 169 -5.67 2.03 22.09
C PRO A 169 -4.24 2.23 21.58
N PHE A 170 -3.33 2.59 22.49
CA PHE A 170 -1.93 2.92 22.16
C PHE A 170 -1.16 1.77 21.48
N PRO A 171 -1.14 0.52 21.98
CA PRO A 171 -0.48 -0.58 21.27
C PRO A 171 -1.09 -0.88 19.89
N GLY A 172 -2.41 -0.66 19.71
CA GLY A 172 -3.07 -0.78 18.41
C GLY A 172 -2.56 0.26 17.41
N MET A 173 -2.46 1.52 17.85
CA MET A 173 -1.87 2.60 17.07
C MET A 173 -0.41 2.31 16.69
N LEU A 174 0.39 1.80 17.63
CA LEU A 174 1.78 1.42 17.37
C LEU A 174 1.88 0.28 16.35
N ALA A 175 1.05 -0.76 16.52
CA ALA A 175 1.01 -1.91 15.62
C ALA A 175 0.66 -1.50 14.19
N LEU A 176 -0.40 -0.70 14.04
CA LEU A 176 -0.82 -0.14 12.76
C LEU A 176 0.31 0.68 12.13
N GLY A 177 0.88 1.63 12.88
CA GLY A 177 1.88 2.52 12.31
C GLY A 177 3.19 1.82 11.94
N VAL A 178 3.62 0.79 12.69
CA VAL A 178 4.83 0.01 12.36
C VAL A 178 4.62 -0.85 11.12
N HIS A 179 3.52 -1.61 11.08
CA HIS A 179 3.20 -2.46 9.93
C HIS A 179 3.02 -1.60 8.67
N THR A 180 2.20 -0.55 8.76
CA THR A 180 1.90 0.35 7.66
C THR A 180 3.13 1.18 7.25
N GLY A 181 4.00 1.56 8.19
CA GLY A 181 5.25 2.25 7.89
C GLY A 181 6.20 1.40 7.04
N GLY A 182 6.24 0.09 7.28
CA GLY A 182 6.97 -0.85 6.42
C GLY A 182 6.42 -0.92 4.99
N VAL A 183 5.09 -0.90 4.84
CA VAL A 183 4.41 -0.88 3.53
C VAL A 183 4.66 0.43 2.80
N LEU A 184 4.39 1.58 3.44
CA LEU A 184 4.60 2.91 2.86
C LEU A 184 6.06 3.15 2.50
N GLY A 185 7.00 2.76 3.36
CA GLY A 185 8.43 2.92 3.06
C GLY A 185 8.87 2.15 1.82
N LYS A 186 8.28 0.97 1.57
CA LYS A 186 8.53 0.23 0.33
C LYS A 186 7.95 0.97 -0.88
N LEU A 187 6.68 1.39 -0.81
CA LEU A 187 6.00 2.10 -1.89
C LEU A 187 6.69 3.42 -2.23
N PHE A 188 7.07 4.20 -1.22
CA PHE A 188 7.83 5.44 -1.42
C PHE A 188 9.19 5.18 -2.05
N GLY A 189 9.83 4.05 -1.71
CA GLY A 189 11.10 3.65 -2.31
C GLY A 189 10.95 3.34 -3.80
N GLU A 190 9.89 2.63 -4.19
CA GLU A 190 9.57 2.33 -5.59
C GLU A 190 9.31 3.62 -6.38
N VAL A 191 8.54 4.56 -5.82
CA VAL A 191 8.30 5.88 -6.44
C VAL A 191 9.59 6.67 -6.63
N LEU A 192 10.49 6.66 -5.65
CA LEU A 192 11.79 7.32 -5.78
C LEU A 192 12.69 6.64 -6.82
N GLU A 193 12.58 5.33 -6.99
CA GLU A 193 13.31 4.57 -7.99
C GLU A 193 12.79 4.82 -9.42
N ASP A 194 11.55 5.29 -9.57
CA ASP A 194 10.87 5.56 -10.85
C ASP A 194 10.88 7.05 -11.27
N VAL A 195 11.64 7.90 -10.57
CA VAL A 195 11.76 9.34 -10.88
C VAL A 195 12.38 9.57 -12.26
N ASP A 196 11.83 10.50 -13.04
CA ASP A 196 12.40 10.92 -14.32
C ASP A 196 13.69 11.72 -14.09
N MET A 197 14.75 11.29 -14.77
CA MET A 197 16.09 11.85 -14.69
C MET A 197 16.23 13.15 -15.50
N GLN A 198 15.40 13.38 -16.54
CA GLN A 198 15.56 14.52 -17.44
C GLN A 198 15.51 15.89 -16.74
N PRO A 199 14.54 16.16 -15.83
CA PRO A 199 14.52 17.42 -15.08
C PRO A 199 15.75 17.60 -14.19
N ILE A 200 16.34 16.49 -13.73
CA ILE A 200 17.43 16.50 -12.78
C ILE A 200 18.77 16.76 -13.49
N GLU A 201 19.01 16.10 -14.63
CA GLU A 201 20.16 16.39 -15.50
C GLU A 201 20.15 17.86 -15.97
N SER A 202 18.96 18.38 -16.29
CA SER A 202 18.77 19.78 -16.63
C SER A 202 19.19 20.72 -15.48
N LEU A 203 18.75 20.44 -14.25
CA LEU A 203 19.17 21.22 -13.07
C LEU A 203 20.68 21.10 -12.82
N GLN A 204 21.25 19.91 -12.93
CA GLN A 204 22.70 19.69 -12.77
C GLN A 204 23.52 20.51 -13.78
N SER A 205 23.07 20.61 -15.04
CA SER A 205 23.75 21.40 -16.09
C SER A 205 23.82 22.91 -15.78
N THR A 206 22.92 23.42 -14.94
CA THR A 206 22.92 24.82 -14.49
C THR A 206 23.80 25.07 -13.26
N GLY A 207 24.45 24.03 -12.74
CA GLY A 207 25.26 24.08 -11.53
C GLY A 207 24.44 23.99 -10.23
N ALA A 208 23.20 23.49 -10.31
CA ALA A 208 22.35 23.32 -9.12
C ALA A 208 23.01 22.38 -8.10
N ASN A 209 22.97 22.77 -6.82
CA ASN A 209 23.49 21.96 -5.74
C ASN A 209 22.54 20.81 -5.38
N ARG A 210 23.01 19.89 -4.52
CA ARG A 210 22.25 18.70 -4.08
C ARG A 210 20.89 19.01 -3.46
N LEU A 211 20.80 20.06 -2.64
CA LEU A 211 19.54 20.45 -2.02
C LEU A 211 18.57 21.03 -3.06
N GLN A 212 19.07 21.78 -4.03
CA GLN A 212 18.25 22.29 -5.12
C GLN A 212 17.72 21.15 -5.99
N ILE A 213 18.53 20.15 -6.31
CA ILE A 213 18.08 18.95 -7.04
C ILE A 213 17.02 18.19 -6.25
N LEU A 214 17.20 18.04 -4.93
CA LEU A 214 16.23 17.37 -4.08
C LEU A 214 14.89 18.12 -4.05
N PHE A 215 14.90 19.42 -3.74
CA PHE A 215 13.68 20.21 -3.54
C PHE A 215 12.99 20.66 -4.83
N TYR A 216 13.73 20.84 -5.93
CA TYR A 216 13.19 21.35 -7.20
C TYR A 216 13.19 20.31 -8.33
N GLY A 217 13.92 19.20 -8.17
CA GLY A 217 13.94 18.10 -9.14
C GLY A 217 13.11 16.90 -8.66
N ILE A 218 13.49 16.31 -7.53
CA ILE A 218 12.95 15.02 -7.07
C ILE A 218 11.63 15.18 -6.31
N LEU A 219 11.64 16.00 -5.26
CA LEU A 219 10.51 16.16 -4.34
C LEU A 219 9.19 16.52 -5.04
N PRO A 220 9.12 17.47 -6.00
CA PRO A 220 7.87 17.79 -6.68
C PRO A 220 7.33 16.65 -7.55
N GLN A 221 8.18 15.74 -8.04
CA GLN A 221 7.75 14.57 -8.81
C GLN A 221 7.13 13.50 -7.91
N VAL A 222 7.71 13.26 -6.72
CA VAL A 222 7.28 12.15 -5.84
C VAL A 222 6.19 12.54 -4.84
N LEU A 223 6.10 13.82 -4.46
CA LEU A 223 5.14 14.33 -3.47
C LEU A 223 3.69 13.93 -3.74
N PRO A 224 3.14 14.10 -4.96
CA PRO A 224 1.75 13.76 -5.24
C PRO A 224 1.46 12.28 -4.97
N GLN A 225 2.39 11.40 -5.33
CA GLN A 225 2.24 9.96 -5.16
C GLN A 225 2.45 9.52 -3.72
N PHE A 226 3.36 10.15 -2.98
CA PHE A 226 3.53 9.94 -1.54
C PHE A 226 2.26 10.29 -0.77
N ILE A 227 1.65 11.43 -1.07
CA ILE A 227 0.38 11.85 -0.47
C ILE A 227 -0.72 10.85 -0.84
N SER A 228 -0.82 10.48 -2.12
CA SER A 228 -1.81 9.50 -2.60
C SER A 228 -1.70 8.17 -1.87
N TYR A 229 -0.51 7.59 -1.72
CA TYR A 229 -0.32 6.34 -0.99
C TYR A 229 -0.56 6.46 0.50
N THR A 230 -0.19 7.58 1.12
CA THR A 230 -0.48 7.83 2.54
C THR A 230 -1.97 7.87 2.79
N LEU A 231 -2.72 8.60 1.95
CA LEU A 231 -4.18 8.71 2.06
C LEU A 231 -4.88 7.39 1.76
N TYR A 232 -4.49 6.71 0.67
CA TYR A 232 -5.02 5.38 0.34
C TYR A 232 -4.81 4.40 1.50
N ARG A 233 -3.65 4.44 2.13
CA ARG A 233 -3.33 3.53 3.23
C ARG A 233 -3.96 3.91 4.56
N TRP A 234 -4.39 5.16 4.72
CA TRP A 234 -5.18 5.59 5.88
C TRP A 234 -6.65 5.19 5.77
N GLU A 235 -7.17 5.09 4.55
CA GLU A 235 -8.55 4.63 4.30
C GLU A 235 -8.74 3.14 4.63
N VAL A 236 -7.70 2.33 4.42
CA VAL A 236 -7.70 0.87 4.65
C VAL A 236 -7.43 0.54 6.11
#